data_AF-A0A3B0Z8W8-F1
#
_entry.id   AF-A0A3B0Z8W8-F1
#
_cell.length_a   1.000
_cell.length_b   1.000
_cell.length_c   1.000
_cell.angle_alpha   90.00
_cell.angle_beta   90.00
_cell.angle_gamma   90.00
#
_symmetry.space_group_name_H-M   'P 1'
#
loop_
_entity.id
_entity.type
_entity.pdbx_description
1 polymer ?
#
loop_
_entity_poly.entity_id
_entity_poly.type
_entity_poly.pdbx_seq_one_letter_code
_entity_poly.pdbx_strand_id
1 'polypeptide(L)'
;MTTQTETPPATTVSDNDMQRLAELATLITAAQDAMSDEIVTRLASAMSEGLTLLDRLTRNEGLVHLLKELDRPENQHFLISLSNAFTEATRDIATAAPSKGGVTGILRLACEPGTQEGLRLVSLIGQHLSESMREMHRRGS
;
A
#
# COMPACT_ATOMS: atom_id res chain seq x y z
N MET A 1 -3.35 -69.82 48.50
CA MET A 1 -4.41 -68.96 47.95
C MET A 1 -4.48 -67.72 48.83
N THR A 2 -3.81 -66.62 48.46
CA THR A 2 -4.29 -65.50 47.60
C THR A 2 -5.38 -64.69 48.33
N THR A 3 -5.24 -63.41 48.66
CA THR A 3 -4.68 -62.29 47.85
C THR A 3 -4.26 -61.13 48.76
N GLN A 4 -3.04 -60.62 48.59
CA GLN A 4 -2.71 -59.24 48.90
C GLN A 4 -3.38 -58.36 47.83
N THR A 5 -4.15 -57.37 48.26
CA THR A 5 -4.61 -56.29 47.39
C THR A 5 -3.88 -55.03 47.85
N GLU A 6 -2.65 -54.85 47.37
CA GLU A 6 -1.99 -53.54 47.41
C GLU A 6 -2.86 -52.57 46.60
N THR A 7 -3.60 -51.73 47.31
CA THR A 7 -4.25 -50.57 46.72
C THR A 7 -3.19 -49.48 46.66
N PRO A 8 -2.87 -48.91 45.48
CA PRO A 8 -1.89 -47.84 45.39
C PRO A 8 -2.40 -46.65 46.22
N PRO A 9 -1.53 -45.94 46.98
CA PRO A 9 -1.99 -44.83 47.78
C PRO A 9 -2.61 -43.79 46.86
N ALA A 10 -3.89 -43.50 47.07
CA ALA A 10 -4.55 -42.35 46.49
C ALA A 10 -3.74 -41.13 46.92
N THR A 11 -3.10 -40.46 45.96
CA THR A 11 -2.32 -39.25 46.18
C THR A 11 -3.25 -38.20 46.79
N THR A 12 -3.22 -38.05 48.11
CA THR A 12 -3.95 -37.01 48.82
C THR A 12 -3.31 -35.68 48.43
N VAL A 13 -3.95 -34.96 47.51
CA VAL A 13 -3.59 -33.58 47.17
C VAL A 13 -3.58 -32.79 48.47
N SER A 14 -2.41 -32.33 48.91
CA SER A 14 -2.30 -31.59 50.17
C SER A 14 -2.82 -30.16 49.97
N ASP A 15 -3.38 -29.54 51.02
CA ASP A 15 -3.80 -28.12 50.99
C ASP A 15 -2.68 -27.19 50.48
N ASN A 16 -1.42 -27.55 50.72
CA ASN A 16 -0.26 -26.83 50.21
C ASN A 16 -0.20 -26.81 48.67
N ASP A 17 -0.57 -27.90 48.00
CA ASP A 17 -0.56 -28.01 46.54
C ASP A 17 -1.70 -27.17 45.93
N MET A 18 -2.86 -27.11 46.59
CA MET A 18 -3.96 -26.24 46.19
C MET A 18 -3.61 -24.76 46.34
N GLN A 19 -2.94 -24.38 47.43
CA GLN A 19 -2.44 -23.03 47.66
C GLN A 19 -1.45 -22.60 46.57
N ARG A 20 -0.49 -23.47 46.23
CA ARG A 20 0.49 -23.20 45.17
C ARG A 20 -0.15 -23.07 43.80
N LEU A 21 -1.16 -23.89 43.48
CA LEU A 21 -1.92 -23.78 42.24
C LEU A 21 -2.70 -22.46 42.17
N ALA A 22 -3.27 -22.01 43.29
CA ALA A 22 -3.95 -20.71 43.36
C ALA A 22 -2.98 -19.53 43.16
N GLU A 23 -1.81 -19.57 43.78
CA GLU A 23 -0.75 -18.56 43.58
C GLU A 23 -0.25 -18.55 42.12
N LEU A 24 -0.08 -19.73 41.52
CA LEU A 24 0.36 -19.88 40.13
C LEU A 24 -0.72 -19.42 39.14
N ALA A 25 -2.00 -19.70 39.41
CA ALA A 25 -3.12 -19.17 38.64
C ALA A 25 -3.20 -17.64 38.71
N THR A 26 -2.94 -17.06 39.89
CA THR A 26 -2.90 -15.61 40.08
C THR A 26 -1.72 -14.98 39.31
N LEU A 27 -0.56 -15.63 39.36
CA LEU A 27 0.63 -15.21 38.60
C LEU A 27 0.43 -15.31 37.08
N ILE A 28 -0.17 -16.40 36.58
CA ILE A 28 -0.50 -16.56 35.16
C ILE A 28 -1.50 -15.51 34.71
N THR A 29 -2.52 -15.22 35.53
CA THR A 29 -3.52 -14.20 35.22
C THR A 29 -2.88 -12.83 35.14
N ALA A 30 -2.04 -12.46 36.10
CA ALA A 30 -1.28 -11.21 36.08
C ALA A 30 -0.31 -11.12 34.90
N ALA A 31 0.34 -12.23 34.53
CA ALA A 31 1.21 -12.28 33.36
C ALA A 31 0.43 -12.13 32.04
N GLN A 32 -0.75 -12.72 31.92
CA GLN A 32 -1.63 -12.53 30.77
C GLN A 32 -2.10 -11.09 30.65
N ASP A 33 -2.51 -10.48 31.76
CA ASP A 33 -2.99 -9.10 31.79
C ASP A 33 -1.88 -8.11 31.40
N ALA A 34 -0.69 -8.27 31.97
CA ALA A 34 0.48 -7.45 31.61
C ALA A 34 0.91 -7.61 30.15
N MET A 35 0.84 -8.83 29.59
CA MET A 35 1.10 -9.04 28.15
C MET A 35 0.02 -8.44 27.27
N SER A 36 -1.24 -8.49 27.70
CA SER A 36 -2.37 -7.86 27.00
C SER A 36 -2.19 -6.34 26.98
N ASP A 37 -1.90 -5.74 28.12
CA ASP A 37 -1.68 -4.30 28.24
C ASP A 37 -0.50 -3.82 27.40
N GLU A 38 0.59 -4.58 27.35
CA GLU A 38 1.74 -4.26 26.51
C GLU A 38 1.41 -4.34 25.00
N ILE A 39 0.66 -5.38 24.58
CA ILE A 39 0.20 -5.50 23.19
C ILE A 39 -0.75 -4.36 22.83
N VAL A 40 -1.70 -4.05 23.72
CA VAL A 40 -2.65 -2.94 23.56
C VAL A 40 -1.91 -1.61 23.49
N THR A 41 -0.90 -1.40 24.32
CA THR A 41 -0.08 -0.18 24.33
C THR A 41 0.71 -0.04 23.04
N ARG A 42 1.34 -1.12 22.55
CA ARG A 42 2.06 -1.09 21.27
C ARG A 42 1.13 -0.89 20.08
N LEU A 43 -0.04 -1.52 20.09
CA LEU A 43 -1.05 -1.33 19.06
C LEU A 43 -1.59 0.10 19.07
N ALA A 44 -1.93 0.64 20.24
CA ALA A 44 -2.38 2.01 20.39
C ALA A 44 -1.30 3.00 19.94
N SER A 45 -0.03 2.72 20.25
CA SER A 45 1.12 3.50 19.79
C SER A 45 1.25 3.46 18.27
N ALA A 46 1.24 2.26 17.66
CA ALA A 46 1.33 2.10 16.21
C ALA A 46 0.13 2.73 15.47
N MET A 47 -1.08 2.64 16.02
CA MET A 47 -2.27 3.31 15.51
C MET A 47 -2.15 4.83 15.63
N SER A 48 -1.64 5.35 16.74
CA SER A 48 -1.42 6.79 16.94
C SER A 48 -0.38 7.34 15.97
N GLU A 49 0.69 6.58 15.72
CA GLU A 49 1.70 6.92 14.73
C GLU A 49 1.13 6.85 13.30
N GLY A 50 0.32 5.83 13.00
CA GLY A 50 -0.41 5.72 11.73
C GLY A 50 -1.37 6.88 11.49
N LEU A 51 -2.13 7.29 12.51
CA LEU A 51 -3.00 8.47 12.46
C LEU A 51 -2.21 9.76 12.26
N THR A 52 -1.03 9.87 12.87
CA THR A 52 -0.13 11.02 12.68
C THR A 52 0.40 11.08 11.25
N LEU A 53 0.79 9.94 10.68
CA LEU A 53 1.20 9.86 9.28
C LEU A 53 0.05 10.21 8.33
N LEU A 54 -1.17 9.74 8.63
CA LEU A 54 -2.36 10.06 7.87
C LEU A 54 -2.72 11.54 7.95
N ASP A 55 -2.62 12.18 9.13
CA ASP A 55 -2.82 13.63 9.28
C ASP A 55 -1.80 14.41 8.46
N ARG A 56 -0.51 14.02 8.51
CA ARG A 56 0.54 14.65 7.69
C ARG A 56 0.32 14.45 6.19
N LEU A 57 -0.16 13.28 5.77
CA LEU A 57 -0.50 12.98 4.39
C LEU A 57 -1.70 13.83 3.92
N THR A 58 -2.71 13.99 4.79
CA THR A 58 -3.91 14.79 4.54
C THR A 58 -3.60 16.29 4.55
N ARG A 59 -2.61 16.73 5.35
CA ARG A 59 -2.09 18.10 5.33
C ARG A 59 -1.10 18.36 4.20
N ASN A 60 -0.69 17.34 3.46
CA ASN A 60 0.11 17.55 2.27
C ASN A 60 -0.76 18.17 1.18
N GLU A 61 -0.69 19.49 1.07
CA GLU A 61 -1.49 20.25 0.10
C GLU A 61 -1.29 19.75 -1.33
N GLY A 62 -0.08 19.29 -1.67
CA GLY A 62 0.24 18.74 -2.98
C GLY A 62 -0.53 17.45 -3.29
N LEU A 63 -0.58 16.50 -2.37
CA LEU A 63 -1.31 15.24 -2.56
C LEU A 63 -2.82 15.45 -2.55
N VAL A 64 -3.33 16.31 -1.66
CA VAL A 64 -4.77 16.66 -1.65
C VAL A 64 -5.15 17.41 -2.92
N HIS A 65 -4.30 18.30 -3.41
CA HIS A 65 -4.52 18.99 -4.68
C HIS A 65 -4.50 18.01 -5.85
N LEU A 66 -3.53 17.09 -5.90
CA LEU A 66 -3.48 16.04 -6.93
C LEU A 66 -4.72 15.16 -6.90
N LEU A 67 -5.18 14.74 -5.71
CA LEU A 67 -6.38 13.92 -5.57
C LEU A 67 -7.63 14.67 -6.05
N LYS A 68 -7.76 15.96 -5.70
CA LYS A 68 -8.85 16.82 -6.18
C LYS A 68 -8.82 16.99 -7.70
N GLU A 69 -7.63 17.17 -8.28
CA GLU A 69 -7.50 17.22 -9.73
C GLU A 69 -7.86 15.86 -10.36
N LEU A 70 -7.46 14.74 -9.77
CA LEU A 70 -7.86 13.40 -10.23
C LEU A 70 -9.37 13.15 -10.12
N ASP A 71 -10.05 13.79 -9.17
CA ASP A 71 -11.49 13.67 -8.98
C ASP A 71 -12.31 14.54 -9.95
N ARG A 72 -11.65 15.45 -10.69
CA ARG A 72 -12.34 16.26 -11.70
C ARG A 72 -12.85 15.39 -12.85
N PRO A 73 -14.10 15.59 -13.30
CA PRO A 73 -14.69 14.75 -14.35
C PRO A 73 -13.87 14.80 -15.64
N GLU A 74 -13.30 15.95 -15.99
CA GLU A 74 -12.43 16.10 -17.17
C GLU A 74 -11.17 15.22 -17.08
N ASN A 75 -10.54 15.18 -15.91
CA ASN A 75 -9.33 14.38 -15.68
C ASN A 75 -9.65 12.90 -15.55
N GLN A 76 -10.78 12.52 -14.95
CA GLN A 76 -11.27 11.14 -14.94
C GLN A 76 -11.53 10.63 -16.36
N HIS A 77 -12.20 11.42 -17.19
CA HIS A 77 -12.43 11.08 -18.60
C HIS A 77 -11.12 10.94 -19.37
N PHE A 78 -10.15 11.82 -19.12
CA PHE A 78 -8.82 11.70 -19.72
C PHE A 78 -8.11 10.42 -19.28
N LEU A 79 -8.10 10.09 -17.99
CA LEU A 79 -7.45 8.89 -17.46
C LEU A 79 -8.08 7.60 -17.99
N ILE A 80 -9.42 7.55 -18.07
CA ILE A 80 -10.13 6.42 -18.67
C ILE A 80 -9.77 6.29 -20.15
N SER A 81 -9.77 7.40 -20.89
CA SER A 81 -9.41 7.41 -22.32
C SER A 81 -7.97 6.97 -22.56
N LEU A 82 -7.04 7.44 -21.73
CA LEU A 82 -5.62 7.05 -21.76
C LEU A 82 -5.45 5.57 -21.46
N SER A 83 -6.15 5.05 -20.44
CA SER A 83 -6.13 3.62 -20.10
C SER A 83 -6.65 2.78 -21.27
N ASN A 84 -7.78 3.15 -21.86
CA ASN A 84 -8.36 2.47 -23.00
C ASN A 84 -7.41 2.50 -24.22
N ALA A 85 -6.80 3.66 -24.49
CA ALA A 85 -5.82 3.79 -25.57
C ALA A 85 -4.58 2.91 -25.34
N PHE A 86 -4.12 2.77 -24.10
CA PHE A 86 -3.01 1.88 -23.75
C PHE A 86 -3.37 0.40 -23.94
N THR A 87 -4.56 0.01 -23.49
CA THR A 87 -5.09 -1.35 -23.70
C THR A 87 -5.24 -1.67 -25.17
N GLU A 88 -5.78 -0.75 -25.96
CA GLU A 88 -5.95 -0.94 -27.41
C GLU A 88 -4.61 -0.96 -28.13
N ALA A 89 -3.69 -0.06 -27.83
CA ALA A 89 -2.34 -0.07 -28.39
C ALA A 89 -1.60 -1.38 -28.07
N THR A 90 -1.73 -1.89 -26.84
CA THR A 90 -1.15 -3.19 -26.44
C THR A 90 -1.76 -4.33 -27.26
N ARG A 91 -3.08 -4.30 -27.47
CA ARG A 91 -3.81 -5.28 -28.27
C ARG A 91 -3.42 -5.23 -29.75
N ASP A 92 -3.30 -4.04 -30.32
CA ASP A 92 -2.87 -3.82 -31.70
C ASP A 92 -1.45 -4.33 -31.91
N ILE A 93 -0.52 -4.02 -30.99
CA ILE A 93 0.85 -4.54 -31.05
C ILE A 93 0.88 -6.08 -30.94
N ALA A 94 0.03 -6.65 -30.09
CA ALA A 94 -0.04 -8.11 -29.90
C ALA A 94 -0.67 -8.85 -31.10
N THR A 95 -1.52 -8.17 -31.88
CA THR A 95 -2.25 -8.76 -33.01
C THR A 95 -1.72 -8.37 -34.38
N ALA A 96 -0.89 -7.32 -34.45
CA ALA A 96 -0.27 -6.86 -35.69
C ALA A 96 0.83 -7.83 -36.17
N ALA A 97 0.93 -7.97 -37.50
CA ALA A 97 2.06 -8.65 -38.11
C ALA A 97 3.38 -7.91 -37.75
N PRO A 98 4.51 -8.61 -37.55
CA PRO A 98 5.78 -7.99 -37.21
C PRO A 98 6.10 -6.85 -38.18
N SER A 99 6.43 -5.68 -37.64
CA SER A 99 6.77 -4.51 -38.45
C SER A 99 7.90 -4.88 -39.41
N LYS A 100 7.76 -4.56 -40.71
CA LYS A 100 8.75 -4.90 -41.74
C LYS A 100 10.15 -4.29 -41.50
N GLY A 101 10.30 -3.38 -40.53
CA GLY A 101 11.58 -2.83 -40.09
C GLY A 101 12.33 -2.00 -41.14
N GLY A 102 13.44 -1.37 -40.74
CA GLY A 102 14.36 -0.64 -41.62
C GLY A 102 14.20 0.88 -41.62
N VAL A 103 15.19 1.57 -42.22
CA VAL A 103 15.28 3.04 -42.28
C VAL A 103 14.04 3.66 -42.93
N THR A 104 13.49 3.02 -43.97
CA THR A 104 12.24 3.45 -44.62
C THR A 104 11.02 3.34 -43.69
N GLY A 105 10.99 2.34 -42.80
CA GLY A 105 9.91 2.18 -41.81
C GLY A 105 9.95 3.29 -40.76
N ILE A 106 11.14 3.63 -40.27
CA ILE A 106 11.35 4.74 -39.33
C ILE A 106 10.95 6.07 -39.97
N LEU A 107 11.36 6.32 -41.22
CA LEU A 107 11.00 7.54 -41.93
C LEU A 107 9.49 7.66 -42.13
N ARG A 108 8.81 6.56 -42.48
CA ARG A 108 7.35 6.54 -42.61
C ARG A 108 6.65 6.81 -41.29
N LEU A 109 7.04 6.12 -40.22
CA LEU A 109 6.50 6.33 -38.87
C LEU A 109 6.68 7.79 -38.41
N ALA A 110 7.86 8.38 -38.64
CA ALA A 110 8.09 9.79 -38.32
C ALA A 110 7.24 10.76 -39.16
N CYS A 111 6.88 10.36 -40.38
CA CYS A 111 5.99 11.11 -41.26
C CYS A 111 4.50 10.83 -41.00
N GLU A 112 4.14 9.90 -40.13
CA GLU A 112 2.74 9.64 -39.80
C GLU A 112 2.16 10.82 -38.98
N PRO A 113 1.02 11.40 -39.42
CA PRO A 113 0.39 12.51 -38.70
C PRO A 113 0.13 12.19 -37.22
N GLY A 114 -0.29 10.96 -36.91
CA GLY A 114 -0.53 10.52 -35.53
C GLY A 114 0.73 10.51 -34.66
N THR A 115 1.89 10.13 -35.22
CA THR A 115 3.18 10.19 -34.49
C THR A 115 3.61 11.64 -34.26
N GLN A 116 3.39 12.51 -35.24
CA GLN A 116 3.69 13.94 -35.09
C GLN A 116 2.81 14.61 -34.03
N GLU A 117 1.52 14.30 -34.01
CA GLU A 117 0.58 14.80 -33.00
C GLU A 117 0.91 14.28 -31.60
N GLY A 118 1.29 12.99 -31.47
CA GLY A 118 1.75 12.42 -30.21
C GLY A 118 3.02 13.10 -29.68
N LEU A 119 4.02 13.32 -30.54
CA LEU A 119 5.23 14.05 -30.18
C LEU A 119 4.94 15.50 -29.78
N ARG A 120 4.00 16.16 -30.47
CA ARG A 120 3.56 17.52 -30.14
C ARG A 120 2.86 17.57 -28.78
N LEU A 121 1.99 16.60 -28.46
CA LEU A 121 1.32 16.49 -27.17
C LEU A 121 2.35 16.39 -26.04
N VAL A 122 3.31 15.46 -26.16
CA VAL A 122 4.38 15.28 -25.17
C VAL A 122 5.22 16.55 -25.02
N SER A 123 5.53 17.23 -26.13
CA SER A 123 6.27 18.49 -26.11
C SER A 123 5.53 19.60 -25.37
N LEU A 124 4.22 19.77 -25.61
CA LEU A 124 3.39 20.78 -24.94
C LEU A 124 3.29 20.53 -23.44
N ILE A 125 3.09 19.27 -23.03
CA ILE A 125 3.08 18.90 -21.60
C ILE A 125 4.41 19.27 -20.94
N GLY A 126 5.54 18.95 -21.60
CA GLY A 126 6.87 19.27 -21.10
C GLY A 126 7.14 20.78 -20.98
N GLN A 127 6.65 21.59 -21.92
CA GLN A 127 6.77 23.05 -21.88
C GLN A 127 6.05 23.64 -20.67
N HIS A 128 4.77 23.29 -20.47
CA HIS A 128 3.99 23.77 -19.33
C HIS A 128 4.59 23.35 -17.97
N LEU A 129 5.10 22.11 -17.89
CA LEU A 129 5.77 21.65 -16.67
C LEU A 129 7.06 22.44 -16.39
N SER A 130 7.88 22.67 -17.42
CA SER A 130 9.12 23.43 -17.29
C SER A 130 8.88 24.88 -16.90
N GLU A 131 7.86 25.52 -17.49
CA GLU A 131 7.44 26.88 -17.15
C GLU A 131 6.98 26.96 -15.69
N SER A 132 6.08 26.09 -15.26
CA SER A 132 5.59 26.04 -13.87
C SER A 132 6.74 25.87 -12.85
N MET A 133 7.69 24.97 -13.13
CA MET A 133 8.86 24.76 -12.28
C MET A 133 9.77 25.99 -12.21
N ARG A 134 9.97 26.69 -13.34
CA ARG A 134 10.74 27.95 -13.39
C ARG A 134 10.04 29.07 -12.63
N GLU A 135 8.71 29.16 -12.71
CA GLU A 135 7.93 30.14 -11.95
C GLU A 135 7.99 29.89 -10.45
N MET A 136 7.92 28.64 -10.03
CA MET A 136 8.10 28.26 -8.62
C MET A 136 9.49 28.63 -8.12
N HIS A 137 10.55 28.36 -8.91
CA HIS A 137 11.92 28.75 -8.54
C HIS A 137 12.11 30.27 -8.46
N ARG A 138 11.42 31.03 -9.31
CA ARG A 138 11.44 32.49 -9.33
C ARG A 138 10.61 33.13 -8.19
N ARG A 139 9.56 32.46 -7.71
CA ARG A 139 8.73 32.90 -6.56
C ARG A 139 9.25 32.42 -5.21
N GLY A 140 10.15 31.44 -5.19
CA GLY A 140 10.77 30.86 -4.00
C GLY A 140 12.08 31.53 -3.56
N SER A 141 12.37 32.76 -4.03
CA SER A 141 13.43 33.63 -3.52
C SER A 141 12.82 34.87 -2.84
#